data_AF-A0A2N9HHE3-F1
#
_entry.id   AF-A0A2N9HHE3-F1
#
_cell.length_a   1.000
_cell.length_b   1.000
_cell.length_c   1.000
_cell.angle_alpha   90.00
_cell.angle_beta   90.00
_cell.angle_gamma   90.00
#
_symmetry.space_group_name_H-M   'P 1'
#
loop_
_entity.id
_entity.type
_entity.pdbx_description
1 polymer ?
#
loop_
_entity_poly.entity_id
_entity_poly.type
_entity_poly.pdbx_seq_one_letter_code
_entity_poly.pdbx_strand_id
1 'polypeptide(L)'
;MKPAKGLLGTVLLLSLVFRICISFDTITLNQPIKDGGDNLVSNQKAFALGFFSPGNSNLRYVGIWYNEITEQTVVWVANRDNPLNDTSGVLSINGQGNLVLHKQNQTFPIWSTNVSVSISSSNNSKAQLLDSGNLVLVQQDNQRVIWQSFDYPTNTLLPFMKLGLEKRTGLNRYLTSWKSKDDPGTGNASFRIDPTGFPQLFLYMGRTQMWRAGPWNGLRLSGVPEMTKNFIFNVSFVNDQDEIFIMYGITDNRIFSRMVVDESGIVERSTWHGSKWVEFWSDPKETCDNYLKCGPNSYCDPYNAVKFECTCLPGFEPKLPRDWYLRDGSGGCMRKPGVSTCNSGKGFVKLARVKVPDTSVARANMSLSLKECEKECLRNCSCMAYTSANVSMGSGGFRNSVQGWARAHPGHELHPPLSMGGIGCLTWHRDLVDTRSYSNEGQDLYIRVDAVVLGFFSPDNSSNRYLGIWHVKVTQQTVVWVANRNDPINDSSGVLSINQYGNLVLHDSSNRLLWSTNVSVQDTLLPKMKLGLNRKIGLDRFLTSWKSQDDPGIGDCLYKMNPSGSPQFILYKGLTMYWRLGPWPWLSTNHSHEILIL
;
A
#
# COMPACT_ATOMS: atom_id res chain seq x y z
N MET A 1 81.65 -35.62 -54.85
CA MET A 1 81.15 -34.28 -54.44
C MET A 1 79.74 -34.12 -55.00
N LYS A 2 78.79 -33.80 -54.12
CA LYS A 2 77.33 -33.87 -54.33
C LYS A 2 76.78 -32.63 -55.07
N PRO A 3 75.62 -32.75 -55.75
CA PRO A 3 74.99 -31.65 -56.48
C PRO A 3 74.20 -30.72 -55.55
N ALA A 4 74.13 -29.44 -55.92
CA ALA A 4 73.32 -28.41 -55.25
C ALA A 4 71.82 -28.70 -55.45
N LYS A 5 71.11 -28.94 -54.34
CA LYS A 5 69.66 -29.13 -54.29
C LYS A 5 68.98 -27.81 -53.94
N GLY A 6 67.83 -27.59 -54.57
CA GLY A 6 67.04 -26.37 -54.49
C GLY A 6 66.47 -26.07 -53.11
N LEU A 7 66.18 -24.79 -52.92
CA LEU A 7 65.49 -24.23 -51.77
C LEU A 7 64.10 -23.77 -52.25
N LEU A 8 63.14 -24.70 -52.38
CA LEU A 8 61.72 -24.35 -52.41
C LEU A 8 61.25 -24.30 -50.96
N GLY A 9 61.08 -23.10 -50.43
CA GLY A 9 60.49 -22.89 -49.11
C GLY A 9 59.05 -23.37 -49.10
N THR A 10 58.77 -24.43 -48.35
CA THR A 10 57.43 -24.87 -48.00
C THR A 10 56.78 -23.82 -47.09
N VAL A 11 55.89 -23.00 -47.65
CA VAL A 11 54.92 -22.21 -46.88
C VAL A 11 53.90 -23.21 -46.34
N LEU A 12 54.04 -23.58 -45.07
CA LEU A 12 53.06 -24.37 -44.35
C LEU A 12 51.83 -23.47 -44.11
N LEU A 13 50.84 -23.56 -45.00
CA LEU A 13 49.55 -22.92 -44.85
C LEU A 13 48.81 -23.62 -43.69
N LEU A 14 49.09 -23.21 -42.46
CA LEU A 14 48.26 -23.54 -41.30
C LEU A 14 46.90 -22.87 -41.56
N SER A 15 45.96 -23.64 -42.12
CA SER A 15 44.56 -23.29 -42.17
C SER A 15 44.03 -23.27 -40.73
N LEU A 16 44.26 -22.16 -40.04
CA LEU A 16 43.43 -21.74 -38.92
C LEU A 16 42.01 -21.64 -39.47
N VAL A 17 41.27 -22.74 -39.36
CA VAL A 17 39.82 -22.72 -39.42
C VAL A 17 39.40 -21.93 -38.19
N PHE A 18 39.44 -20.61 -38.28
CA PHE A 18 38.63 -19.75 -37.45
C PHE A 18 37.20 -20.20 -37.75
N ARG A 19 36.64 -21.07 -36.90
CA ARG A 19 35.20 -21.16 -36.79
C ARG A 19 34.75 -19.78 -36.34
N ILE A 20 34.41 -18.94 -37.30
CA ILE A 20 33.67 -17.73 -37.02
C ILE A 20 32.34 -18.23 -36.46
N CYS A 21 32.23 -18.30 -35.15
CA CYS A 21 30.98 -18.57 -34.46
C CYS A 21 30.15 -17.31 -34.62
N ILE A 22 29.50 -17.17 -35.78
CA ILE A 22 28.52 -16.12 -36.02
C ILE A 22 27.32 -16.53 -35.18
N SER A 23 27.15 -15.87 -34.04
CA SER A 23 25.92 -16.00 -33.29
C SER A 23 24.83 -15.27 -34.05
N PHE A 24 23.76 -15.98 -34.42
CA PHE A 24 22.61 -15.38 -35.07
C PHE A 24 21.61 -14.91 -34.01
N ASP A 25 20.98 -13.76 -34.26
CA ASP A 25 19.87 -13.22 -33.47
C ASP A 25 18.51 -13.50 -34.13
N THR A 26 18.52 -14.13 -35.30
CA THR A 26 17.33 -14.42 -36.12
C THR A 26 17.13 -15.91 -36.44
N ILE A 27 15.87 -16.33 -36.50
CA ILE A 27 15.42 -17.62 -37.02
C ILE A 27 14.68 -17.35 -38.33
N THR A 28 15.11 -18.03 -39.39
CA THR A 28 14.48 -17.98 -40.71
C THR A 28 14.03 -19.36 -41.14
N LEU A 29 13.26 -19.46 -42.23
CA LEU A 29 12.77 -20.74 -42.78
C LEU A 29 13.91 -21.76 -43.00
N ASN A 30 15.09 -21.28 -43.40
CA ASN A 30 16.24 -22.13 -43.74
C ASN A 30 17.24 -22.30 -42.59
N GLN A 31 17.02 -21.63 -41.46
CA GLN A 31 17.93 -21.63 -40.30
C GLN A 31 17.16 -21.90 -39.01
N PRO A 32 16.69 -23.14 -38.81
CA PRO A 32 16.01 -23.53 -37.58
C PRO A 32 17.01 -23.75 -36.43
N ILE A 33 16.50 -23.70 -35.20
CA ILE A 33 17.25 -24.08 -33.99
C ILE A 33 16.87 -25.50 -33.63
N LYS A 34 17.87 -26.36 -33.46
CA LYS A 34 17.69 -27.75 -33.04
C LYS A 34 18.20 -27.93 -31.62
N ASP A 35 17.58 -28.82 -30.88
CA ASP A 35 18.08 -29.22 -29.58
C ASP A 35 19.48 -29.87 -29.72
N GLY A 36 20.41 -29.52 -28.81
CA GLY A 36 21.83 -29.85 -28.89
C GLY A 36 22.65 -29.04 -29.92
N GLY A 37 22.03 -28.07 -30.61
CA GLY A 37 22.70 -27.14 -31.51
C GLY A 37 23.10 -25.82 -30.84
N ASP A 38 23.45 -24.83 -31.66
CA ASP A 38 23.79 -23.47 -31.20
C ASP A 38 22.54 -22.71 -30.71
N ASN A 39 22.74 -21.88 -29.70
CA ASN A 39 21.70 -20.97 -29.19
C ASN A 39 21.58 -19.73 -30.09
N LEU A 40 20.39 -19.16 -30.13
CA LEU A 40 20.17 -17.81 -30.64
C LEU A 40 20.63 -16.81 -29.60
N VAL A 41 21.40 -15.80 -29.96
CA VAL A 41 21.86 -14.78 -29.02
C VAL A 41 21.51 -13.41 -29.55
N SER A 42 20.99 -12.55 -28.68
CA SER A 42 20.66 -11.17 -29.03
C SER A 42 21.92 -10.41 -29.50
N ASN A 43 21.74 -9.34 -30.27
CA ASN A 43 22.83 -8.62 -30.93
C ASN A 43 23.94 -8.13 -29.96
N GLN A 44 23.57 -7.58 -28.80
CA GLN A 44 24.49 -7.16 -27.74
C GLN A 44 24.81 -8.28 -26.74
N LYS A 45 24.39 -9.52 -27.01
CA LYS A 45 24.65 -10.71 -26.19
C LYS A 45 24.09 -10.66 -24.77
N ALA A 46 23.08 -9.82 -24.53
CA ALA A 46 22.40 -9.73 -23.24
C ALA A 46 21.52 -10.97 -22.96
N PHE A 47 20.84 -11.48 -23.98
CA PHE A 47 19.93 -12.61 -23.86
C PHE A 47 20.26 -13.70 -24.87
N ALA A 48 19.98 -14.95 -24.49
CA ALA A 48 20.03 -16.09 -25.38
C ALA A 48 18.69 -16.84 -25.35
N LEU A 49 18.38 -17.52 -26.45
CA LEU A 49 17.24 -18.40 -26.62
C LEU A 49 17.72 -19.77 -27.12
N GLY A 50 17.15 -20.83 -26.55
CA GLY A 50 17.46 -22.19 -26.97
C GLY A 50 16.74 -23.24 -26.13
N PHE A 51 17.19 -24.49 -26.27
CA PHE A 51 16.65 -25.63 -25.55
C PHE A 51 17.32 -25.82 -24.20
N PHE A 52 16.54 -26.07 -23.15
CA PHE A 52 17.04 -26.29 -21.80
C PHE A 52 16.22 -27.33 -21.03
N SER A 53 16.80 -27.78 -19.92
CA SER A 53 16.17 -28.63 -18.91
C SER A 53 16.34 -27.97 -17.54
N PRO A 54 15.24 -27.67 -16.81
CA PRO A 54 15.33 -27.06 -15.50
C PRO A 54 15.75 -28.07 -14.43
N GLY A 55 16.77 -27.71 -13.66
CA GLY A 55 17.28 -28.47 -12.51
C GLY A 55 17.48 -29.95 -12.81
N ASN A 56 16.73 -30.82 -12.13
CA ASN A 56 16.85 -32.29 -12.28
C ASN A 56 15.87 -32.91 -13.29
N SER A 57 15.11 -32.09 -14.03
CA SER A 57 14.14 -32.58 -15.00
C SER A 57 14.81 -33.07 -16.29
N ASN A 58 14.33 -34.20 -16.83
CA ASN A 58 14.73 -34.68 -18.15
C ASN A 58 13.85 -34.11 -19.29
N LEU A 59 12.84 -33.31 -18.95
CA LEU A 59 11.98 -32.67 -19.93
C LEU A 59 12.71 -31.53 -20.62
N ARG A 60 12.36 -31.29 -21.89
CA ARG A 60 12.99 -30.27 -22.74
C ARG A 60 12.02 -29.13 -23.03
N TYR A 61 12.54 -27.91 -22.89
CA TYR A 61 11.80 -26.68 -23.10
C TYR A 61 12.59 -25.71 -23.97
N VAL A 62 11.88 -24.83 -24.68
CA VAL A 62 12.47 -23.66 -25.32
C VAL A 62 12.29 -22.47 -24.36
N GLY A 63 13.39 -21.80 -24.04
CA GLY A 63 13.37 -20.65 -23.14
C GLY A 63 14.30 -19.53 -23.55
N ILE A 64 14.14 -18.39 -22.90
CA ILE A 64 15.02 -17.22 -22.98
C ILE A 64 15.70 -17.06 -21.61
N TRP A 65 17.00 -16.77 -21.58
CA TRP A 65 17.76 -16.51 -20.36
C TRP A 65 18.77 -15.39 -20.57
N TYR A 66 19.28 -14.82 -19.47
CA TYR A 66 20.41 -13.90 -19.52
C TYR A 66 21.68 -14.63 -19.96
N ASN A 67 22.31 -14.17 -21.03
CA ASN A 67 23.46 -14.85 -21.64
C ASN A 67 24.79 -14.56 -20.93
N GLU A 68 24.93 -13.39 -20.30
CA GLU A 68 26.15 -13.01 -19.57
C GLU A 68 26.17 -13.47 -18.11
N ILE A 69 25.05 -14.00 -17.61
CA ILE A 69 24.93 -14.49 -16.23
C ILE A 69 25.33 -15.97 -16.20
N THR A 70 26.26 -16.33 -15.31
CA THR A 70 26.82 -17.68 -15.20
C THR A 70 25.81 -18.72 -14.73
N GLU A 71 24.88 -18.32 -13.86
CA GLU A 71 23.73 -19.12 -13.46
C GLU A 71 22.65 -19.04 -14.55
N GLN A 72 22.17 -20.19 -15.03
CA GLN A 72 21.12 -20.24 -16.06
C GLN A 72 19.81 -19.66 -15.54
N THR A 73 19.63 -18.35 -15.72
CA THR A 73 18.46 -17.61 -15.25
C THR A 73 17.43 -17.48 -16.38
N VAL A 74 16.51 -18.44 -16.44
CA VAL A 74 15.42 -18.46 -17.44
C VAL A 74 14.35 -17.42 -17.08
N VAL A 75 13.97 -16.59 -18.06
CA VAL A 75 13.03 -15.47 -17.90
C VAL A 75 11.76 -15.63 -18.74
N TRP A 76 11.76 -16.56 -19.70
CA TRP A 76 10.60 -16.88 -20.52
C TRP A 76 10.68 -18.32 -21.03
N VAL A 77 9.54 -18.99 -21.18
CA VAL A 77 9.43 -20.39 -21.61
C VAL A 77 8.26 -20.54 -22.58
N ALA A 78 8.51 -21.05 -23.79
CA ALA A 78 7.50 -21.16 -24.84
C ALA A 78 6.50 -22.29 -24.53
N ASN A 79 7.01 -23.51 -24.39
CA ASN A 79 6.22 -24.75 -24.29
C ASN A 79 6.09 -25.22 -22.84
N ARG A 80 5.89 -24.29 -21.90
CA ARG A 80 5.92 -24.56 -20.45
C ARG A 80 4.95 -25.65 -19.99
N ASP A 81 3.77 -25.75 -20.63
CA ASP A 81 2.76 -26.76 -20.32
C ASP A 81 2.78 -27.97 -21.28
N ASN A 82 3.60 -27.93 -22.32
CA ASN A 82 3.74 -28.98 -23.32
C ASN A 82 5.23 -29.32 -23.55
N PRO A 83 5.90 -29.91 -22.55
CA PRO A 83 7.30 -30.27 -22.64
C PRO A 83 7.60 -31.32 -23.72
N LEU A 84 8.81 -31.29 -24.24
CA LEU A 84 9.39 -32.37 -25.02
C LEU A 84 9.95 -33.46 -24.10
N ASN A 85 9.83 -34.72 -24.50
CA ASN A 85 10.32 -35.88 -23.75
C ASN A 85 11.68 -36.40 -24.21
N ASP A 86 12.27 -35.77 -25.23
CA ASP A 86 13.58 -36.10 -25.78
C ASP A 86 14.21 -34.85 -26.43
N THR A 87 15.41 -35.01 -26.99
CA THR A 87 16.19 -33.95 -27.63
C THR A 87 15.98 -33.86 -29.13
N SER A 88 14.80 -34.25 -29.64
CA SER A 88 14.47 -34.16 -31.08
C SER A 88 13.72 -32.87 -31.43
N GLY A 89 13.69 -31.90 -30.52
CA GLY A 89 13.02 -30.62 -30.70
C GLY A 89 13.65 -29.75 -31.78
N VAL A 90 12.79 -29.12 -32.58
CA VAL A 90 13.19 -28.15 -33.61
C VAL A 90 12.26 -26.94 -33.54
N LEU A 91 12.85 -25.76 -33.31
CA LEU A 91 12.19 -24.47 -33.35
C LEU A 91 12.47 -23.81 -34.70
N SER A 92 11.43 -23.52 -35.48
CA SER A 92 11.57 -23.04 -36.85
C SER A 92 10.42 -22.13 -37.29
N ILE A 93 10.63 -21.40 -38.39
CA ILE A 93 9.52 -20.81 -39.15
C ILE A 93 8.94 -21.91 -40.05
N ASN A 94 7.61 -22.07 -40.09
CA ASN A 94 6.96 -23.01 -40.99
C ASN A 94 6.64 -22.37 -42.36
N GLY A 95 6.14 -23.16 -43.31
CA GLY A 95 5.78 -22.67 -44.65
C GLY A 95 4.68 -21.60 -44.67
N GLN A 96 3.96 -21.41 -43.56
CA GLN A 96 2.96 -20.36 -43.37
C GLN A 96 3.52 -19.10 -42.70
N GLY A 97 4.83 -19.01 -42.43
CA GLY A 97 5.45 -17.85 -41.78
C GLY A 97 5.24 -17.80 -40.26
N ASN A 98 4.74 -18.87 -39.64
CA ASN A 98 4.49 -18.97 -38.21
C ASN A 98 5.72 -19.56 -37.49
N LEU A 99 6.01 -19.11 -36.27
CA LEU A 99 7.06 -19.70 -35.42
C LEU A 99 6.49 -20.91 -34.69
N VAL A 100 7.10 -22.07 -34.91
CA VAL A 100 6.61 -23.37 -34.42
C VAL A 100 7.71 -24.17 -33.75
N LEU A 101 7.34 -24.87 -32.68
CA LEU A 101 8.14 -25.94 -32.08
C LEU A 101 7.53 -27.28 -32.48
N HIS A 102 8.32 -28.14 -33.09
CA HIS A 102 7.90 -29.50 -33.46
C HIS A 102 8.94 -30.52 -33.03
N LYS A 103 8.49 -31.76 -32.93
CA LYS A 103 9.37 -32.92 -32.80
C LYS A 103 9.88 -33.29 -34.19
N GLN A 104 11.13 -33.73 -34.30
CA GLN A 104 11.68 -34.20 -35.56
C GLN A 104 10.78 -35.31 -36.14
N ASN A 105 10.44 -35.21 -37.43
CA ASN A 105 9.55 -36.12 -38.16
C ASN A 105 8.06 -36.10 -37.72
N GLN A 106 7.61 -35.10 -36.97
CA GLN A 106 6.17 -34.87 -36.71
C GLN A 106 5.63 -33.70 -37.52
N THR A 107 4.39 -33.83 -37.98
CA THR A 107 3.68 -32.81 -38.77
C THR A 107 2.97 -31.75 -37.91
N PHE A 108 2.52 -32.13 -36.72
CA PHE A 108 1.82 -31.21 -35.82
C PHE A 108 2.78 -30.55 -34.84
N PRO A 109 2.73 -29.21 -34.70
CA PRO A 109 3.58 -28.50 -33.74
C PRO A 109 3.11 -28.75 -32.31
N ILE A 110 4.07 -28.89 -31.39
CA ILE A 110 3.86 -28.97 -29.94
C ILE A 110 3.48 -27.59 -29.39
N TRP A 111 4.03 -26.53 -30.00
CA TRP A 111 3.74 -25.16 -29.67
C TRP A 111 3.86 -24.27 -30.92
N SER A 112 3.06 -23.22 -31.00
CA SER A 112 3.16 -22.20 -32.06
C SER A 112 2.69 -20.85 -31.55
N THR A 113 3.05 -19.76 -32.25
CA THR A 113 2.55 -18.42 -31.91
C THR A 113 1.09 -18.18 -32.34
N ASN A 114 0.49 -19.15 -33.05
CA ASN A 114 -0.89 -19.14 -33.51
C ASN A 114 -1.30 -17.88 -34.31
N VAL A 115 -0.37 -17.32 -35.09
CA VAL A 115 -0.66 -16.18 -35.97
C VAL A 115 -1.21 -16.65 -37.32
N SER A 116 -2.21 -15.93 -37.84
CA SER A 116 -2.68 -16.07 -39.22
C SER A 116 -1.94 -15.10 -40.13
N VAL A 117 -0.88 -15.54 -40.81
CA VAL A 117 -0.15 -14.74 -41.79
C VAL A 117 -0.85 -14.86 -43.15
N SER A 118 -1.06 -13.76 -43.87
CA SER A 118 -1.69 -13.83 -45.20
C SER A 118 -0.76 -14.56 -46.18
N ILE A 119 -1.34 -15.43 -47.02
CA ILE A 119 -0.63 -16.31 -47.97
C ILE A 119 0.26 -15.51 -48.95
N SER A 120 -0.09 -14.24 -49.23
CA SER A 120 0.72 -13.34 -50.06
C SER A 120 2.05 -12.91 -49.44
N SER A 121 2.28 -13.22 -48.16
CA SER A 121 3.42 -12.74 -47.35
C SER A 121 4.14 -13.83 -46.57
N SER A 122 3.72 -15.10 -46.71
CA SER A 122 4.18 -16.24 -45.89
C SER A 122 5.65 -16.60 -46.05
N ASN A 123 6.29 -16.17 -47.15
CA ASN A 123 7.67 -16.57 -47.49
C ASN A 123 8.75 -15.67 -46.88
N ASN A 124 8.39 -14.63 -46.12
CA ASN A 124 9.34 -13.62 -45.67
C ASN A 124 9.10 -13.28 -44.19
N SER A 125 8.81 -14.27 -43.33
CA SER A 125 8.76 -14.05 -41.88
C SER A 125 10.07 -14.48 -41.21
N LYS A 126 10.53 -13.70 -40.25
CA LYS A 126 11.67 -14.05 -39.39
C LYS A 126 11.30 -13.88 -37.93
N ALA A 127 11.78 -14.77 -37.06
CA ALA A 127 11.79 -14.49 -35.63
C ALA A 127 13.13 -13.84 -35.26
N GLN A 128 13.12 -12.87 -34.34
CA GLN A 128 14.31 -12.15 -33.90
C GLN A 128 14.30 -11.98 -32.38
N LEU A 129 15.42 -12.28 -31.72
CA LEU A 129 15.61 -12.02 -30.29
C LEU A 129 16.24 -10.64 -30.09
N LEU A 130 15.49 -9.72 -29.49
CA LEU A 130 15.96 -8.37 -29.20
C LEU A 130 16.78 -8.33 -27.91
N ASP A 131 17.62 -7.30 -27.76
CA ASP A 131 18.43 -7.07 -26.55
C ASP A 131 17.61 -6.74 -25.30
N SER A 132 16.31 -6.48 -25.44
CA SER A 132 15.37 -6.40 -24.32
C SER A 132 14.96 -7.77 -23.77
N GLY A 133 15.31 -8.86 -24.47
CA GLY A 133 14.81 -10.21 -24.22
C GLY A 133 13.47 -10.50 -24.92
N ASN A 134 12.93 -9.55 -25.69
CA ASN A 134 11.71 -9.77 -26.46
C ASN A 134 12.01 -10.57 -27.74
N LEU A 135 11.49 -11.79 -27.82
CA LEU A 135 11.41 -12.54 -29.06
C LEU A 135 10.22 -12.04 -29.89
N VAL A 136 10.50 -11.50 -31.07
CA VAL A 136 9.48 -10.96 -31.99
C VAL A 136 9.41 -11.79 -33.27
N LEU A 137 8.19 -11.98 -33.78
CA LEU A 137 7.95 -12.50 -35.13
C LEU A 137 7.63 -11.33 -36.05
N VAL A 138 8.45 -11.14 -37.08
CA VAL A 138 8.43 -9.99 -37.97
C VAL A 138 8.13 -10.42 -39.39
N GLN A 139 7.21 -9.71 -40.03
CA GLN A 139 6.96 -9.78 -41.47
C GLN A 139 8.02 -8.92 -42.18
N GLN A 140 8.88 -9.51 -43.00
CA GLN A 140 10.07 -8.83 -43.55
C GLN A 140 9.75 -7.83 -44.65
N ASP A 141 8.60 -7.95 -45.33
CA ASP A 141 8.15 -7.04 -46.39
C ASP A 141 7.90 -5.61 -45.88
N ASN A 142 7.30 -5.48 -44.70
CA ASN A 142 6.92 -4.20 -44.08
C ASN A 142 7.54 -3.98 -42.70
N GLN A 143 8.40 -4.90 -42.22
CA GLN A 143 8.99 -4.92 -40.88
C GLN A 143 7.96 -4.84 -39.74
N ARG A 144 6.74 -5.32 -39.96
CA ARG A 144 5.68 -5.33 -38.96
C ARG A 144 5.88 -6.48 -37.98
N VAL A 145 5.85 -6.16 -36.68
CA VAL A 145 5.77 -7.16 -35.62
C VAL A 145 4.35 -7.73 -35.58
N ILE A 146 4.21 -9.04 -35.81
CA ILE A 146 2.93 -9.76 -35.82
C ILE A 146 2.70 -10.61 -34.57
N TRP A 147 3.77 -10.89 -33.81
CA TRP A 147 3.71 -11.54 -32.50
C TRP A 147 4.95 -11.18 -31.68
N GLN A 148 4.82 -11.16 -30.35
CA GLN A 148 5.94 -10.93 -29.45
C GLN A 148 5.80 -11.70 -28.12
N SER A 149 6.91 -12.20 -27.60
CA SER A 149 6.96 -12.91 -26.32
C SER A 149 6.53 -12.06 -25.12
N PHE A 150 6.73 -10.74 -25.19
CA PHE A 150 6.33 -9.79 -24.13
C PHE A 150 4.81 -9.73 -23.90
N ASP A 151 4.00 -10.17 -24.88
CA ASP A 151 2.55 -10.31 -24.72
C ASP A 151 2.13 -11.59 -23.98
N TYR A 152 3.05 -12.54 -23.82
CA TYR A 152 2.82 -13.85 -23.21
C TYR A 152 3.87 -14.14 -22.12
N PRO A 153 3.91 -13.34 -21.03
CA PRO A 153 4.84 -13.55 -19.92
C PRO A 153 4.68 -14.93 -19.26
N THR A 154 5.75 -15.38 -18.62
CA THR A 154 5.71 -16.59 -17.74
C THR A 154 5.65 -16.18 -16.28
N ASN A 155 6.67 -16.49 -15.48
CA ASN A 155 6.76 -16.07 -14.08
C ASN A 155 7.54 -14.76 -13.88
N THR A 156 8.16 -14.23 -14.94
CA THR A 156 9.10 -13.12 -14.88
C THR A 156 8.61 -11.90 -15.65
N LEU A 157 8.76 -10.71 -15.06
CA LEU A 157 8.63 -9.42 -15.73
C LEU A 157 10.03 -8.81 -15.89
N LEU A 158 10.42 -8.58 -17.14
CA LEU A 158 11.64 -7.90 -17.55
C LEU A 158 11.41 -6.38 -17.73
N PRO A 159 12.48 -5.58 -17.85
CA PRO A 159 12.35 -4.18 -18.24
C PRO A 159 11.59 -4.05 -19.58
N PHE A 160 10.76 -3.02 -19.67
CA PHE A 160 9.93 -2.68 -20.83
C PHE A 160 8.79 -3.66 -21.15
N MET A 161 8.61 -4.72 -20.36
CA MET A 161 7.40 -5.55 -20.43
C MET A 161 6.21 -4.80 -19.82
N LYS A 162 5.05 -4.93 -20.46
CA LYS A 162 3.77 -4.43 -19.94
C LYS A 162 3.10 -5.53 -19.11
N LEU A 163 2.78 -5.23 -17.85
CA LEU A 163 1.88 -6.04 -17.03
C LEU A 163 0.54 -5.31 -16.96
N GLY A 164 -0.52 -5.90 -17.51
CA GLY A 164 -1.84 -5.29 -17.57
C GLY A 164 -2.71 -5.71 -18.74
N LEU A 165 -3.80 -4.98 -18.93
CA LEU A 165 -4.89 -5.31 -19.85
C LEU A 165 -4.94 -4.37 -21.05
N GLU A 166 -4.87 -4.94 -22.24
CA GLU A 166 -5.27 -4.29 -23.49
C GLU A 166 -6.80 -4.37 -23.62
N LYS A 167 -7.51 -3.25 -23.45
CA LYS A 167 -8.98 -3.24 -23.37
C LYS A 167 -9.63 -3.58 -24.70
N ARG A 168 -9.00 -3.18 -25.82
CA ARG A 168 -9.54 -3.39 -27.17
C ARG A 168 -9.53 -4.86 -27.61
N THR A 169 -8.47 -5.60 -27.28
CA THR A 169 -8.32 -7.01 -27.69
C THR A 169 -8.67 -8.00 -26.58
N GLY A 170 -8.76 -7.53 -25.33
CA GLY A 170 -8.92 -8.39 -24.16
C GLY A 170 -7.62 -9.10 -23.73
N LEU A 171 -6.48 -8.80 -24.34
CA LEU A 171 -5.20 -9.40 -23.98
C LEU A 171 -4.77 -8.93 -22.58
N ASN A 172 -4.77 -9.87 -21.64
CA ASN A 172 -4.35 -9.64 -20.26
C ASN A 172 -2.95 -10.23 -20.03
N ARG A 173 -1.96 -9.38 -19.82
CA ARG A 173 -0.57 -9.72 -19.55
C ARG A 173 -0.35 -9.76 -18.04
N TYR A 174 -0.15 -10.95 -17.49
CA TYR A 174 0.04 -11.17 -16.06
C TYR A 174 1.04 -12.29 -15.81
N LEU A 175 1.68 -12.29 -14.65
CA LEU A 175 2.67 -13.31 -14.29
C LEU A 175 1.99 -14.53 -13.68
N THR A 176 2.54 -15.70 -13.95
CA THR A 176 2.14 -16.98 -13.35
C THR A 176 3.38 -17.75 -12.93
N SER A 177 3.42 -18.20 -11.68
CA SER A 177 4.56 -18.93 -11.14
C SER A 177 4.83 -20.21 -11.92
N TRP A 178 6.03 -20.75 -11.75
CA TRP A 178 6.30 -22.14 -12.08
C TRP A 178 5.56 -23.05 -11.10
N LYS A 179 5.41 -24.34 -11.43
CA LYS A 179 4.86 -25.35 -10.50
C LYS A 179 5.85 -25.67 -9.38
N SER A 180 7.13 -25.71 -9.74
CA SER A 180 8.26 -25.90 -8.82
C SER A 180 9.55 -25.45 -9.51
N LYS A 181 10.67 -25.46 -8.78
CA LYS A 181 12.00 -25.13 -9.33
C LYS A 181 12.40 -25.98 -10.55
N ASP A 182 11.94 -27.23 -10.61
CA ASP A 182 12.27 -28.20 -11.68
C ASP A 182 11.13 -28.34 -12.72
N ASP A 183 9.99 -27.66 -12.55
CA ASP A 183 8.84 -27.73 -13.47
C ASP A 183 8.31 -26.32 -13.81
N PRO A 184 8.64 -25.80 -15.01
CA PRO A 184 8.25 -24.47 -15.44
C PRO A 184 6.79 -24.37 -15.89
N GLY A 185 6.03 -25.47 -15.86
CA GLY A 185 4.60 -25.48 -16.12
C GLY A 185 3.83 -24.44 -15.30
N THR A 186 2.61 -24.14 -15.72
CA THR A 186 1.77 -23.13 -15.08
C THR A 186 1.47 -23.54 -13.63
N GLY A 187 2.03 -22.76 -12.70
CA GLY A 187 1.85 -22.92 -11.26
C GLY A 187 0.59 -22.26 -10.73
N ASN A 188 0.44 -22.25 -9.41
CA ASN A 188 -0.78 -21.80 -8.74
C ASN A 188 -0.78 -20.30 -8.40
N ALA A 189 0.39 -19.66 -8.29
CA ALA A 189 0.50 -18.25 -7.96
C ALA A 189 0.43 -17.36 -9.21
N SER A 190 -0.23 -16.21 -9.10
CA SER A 190 -0.35 -15.27 -10.22
C SER A 190 -0.42 -13.82 -9.77
N PHE A 191 0.25 -12.93 -10.50
CA PHE A 191 0.31 -11.50 -10.21
C PHE A 191 -0.27 -10.70 -11.37
N ARG A 192 -1.41 -10.03 -11.14
CA ARG A 192 -2.24 -9.43 -12.19
C ARG A 192 -2.85 -8.09 -11.75
N ILE A 193 -3.16 -7.25 -12.74
CA ILE A 193 -3.97 -6.05 -12.53
C ILE A 193 -5.44 -6.44 -12.41
N ASP A 194 -6.12 -5.90 -11.40
CA ASP A 194 -7.58 -5.83 -11.31
C ASP A 194 -8.03 -4.43 -11.74
N PRO A 195 -8.82 -4.31 -12.82
CA PRO A 195 -9.33 -3.01 -13.29
C PRO A 195 -10.58 -2.54 -12.54
N THR A 196 -11.13 -3.32 -11.61
CA THR A 196 -12.38 -3.03 -10.89
C THR A 196 -12.23 -1.78 -10.01
N GLY A 197 -13.21 -0.87 -10.06
CA GLY A 197 -13.15 0.39 -9.31
C GLY A 197 -12.03 1.30 -9.80
N PHE A 198 -10.97 1.46 -9.00
CA PHE A 198 -9.71 2.07 -9.44
C PHE A 198 -8.62 0.99 -9.55
N PRO A 199 -7.83 0.92 -10.64
CA PRO A 199 -6.97 -0.23 -10.89
C PRO A 199 -5.94 -0.50 -9.79
N GLN A 200 -5.76 -1.79 -9.46
CA GLN A 200 -4.82 -2.25 -8.44
C GLN A 200 -4.09 -3.51 -8.92
N LEU A 201 -2.95 -3.85 -8.30
CA LEU A 201 -2.32 -5.14 -8.49
C LEU A 201 -2.55 -6.06 -7.29
N PHE A 202 -2.78 -7.34 -7.60
CA PHE A 202 -2.98 -8.40 -6.64
C PHE A 202 -2.14 -9.62 -6.98
N LEU A 203 -1.63 -10.24 -5.93
CA LEU A 203 -1.06 -11.57 -5.94
C LEU A 203 -2.10 -12.57 -5.47
N TYR A 204 -2.34 -13.59 -6.28
CA TYR A 204 -3.29 -14.65 -6.02
C TYR A 204 -2.58 -15.98 -5.84
N MET A 205 -3.09 -16.81 -4.95
CA MET A 205 -2.82 -18.25 -4.88
C MET A 205 -4.09 -18.99 -5.30
N GLY A 206 -4.12 -19.51 -6.53
CA GLY A 206 -5.33 -20.01 -7.16
C GLY A 206 -6.36 -18.90 -7.34
N ARG A 207 -7.42 -18.92 -6.53
CA ARG A 207 -8.48 -17.89 -6.50
C ARG A 207 -8.41 -16.97 -5.28
N THR A 208 -7.53 -17.28 -4.33
CA THR A 208 -7.41 -16.54 -3.07
C THR A 208 -6.47 -15.35 -3.25
N GLN A 209 -6.90 -14.15 -2.85
CA GLN A 209 -6.04 -12.97 -2.80
C GLN A 209 -5.09 -13.09 -1.61
N MET A 210 -3.79 -13.14 -1.87
CA MET A 210 -2.75 -13.28 -0.85
C MET A 210 -2.19 -11.92 -0.42
N TRP A 211 -1.93 -11.07 -1.41
CA TRP A 211 -1.37 -9.74 -1.20
C TRP A 211 -1.94 -8.76 -2.22
N ARG A 212 -2.11 -7.52 -1.79
CA ARG A 212 -2.53 -6.40 -2.64
C ARG A 212 -1.40 -5.38 -2.70
N ALA A 213 -0.77 -5.21 -3.85
CA ALA A 213 0.18 -4.12 -4.06
C ALA A 213 -0.52 -2.75 -4.12
N GLY A 214 -1.84 -2.74 -4.35
CA GLY A 214 -2.68 -1.55 -4.28
C GLY A 214 -2.61 -0.69 -5.53
N PRO A 215 -3.19 0.51 -5.49
CA PRO A 215 -3.28 1.38 -6.64
C PRO A 215 -1.95 2.13 -6.88
N TRP A 216 -1.74 2.57 -8.12
CA TRP A 216 -0.69 3.53 -8.44
C TRP A 216 -1.09 4.93 -7.95
N ASN A 217 -0.25 5.55 -7.12
CA ASN A 217 -0.53 6.87 -6.55
C ASN A 217 0.17 8.03 -7.27
N GLY A 218 0.65 7.82 -8.49
CA GLY A 218 1.41 8.82 -9.25
C GLY A 218 2.92 8.79 -9.01
N LEU A 219 3.39 8.14 -7.94
CA LEU A 219 4.81 7.97 -7.64
C LEU A 219 5.22 6.50 -7.54
N ARG A 220 4.35 5.68 -6.94
CA ARG A 220 4.59 4.26 -6.65
C ARG A 220 3.27 3.50 -6.48
N LEU A 221 3.38 2.17 -6.37
CA LEU A 221 2.29 1.34 -5.87
C LEU A 221 2.13 1.56 -4.36
N SER A 222 0.90 1.71 -3.88
CA SER A 222 0.62 2.02 -2.47
C SER A 222 1.12 0.95 -1.48
N GLY A 223 1.23 -0.29 -1.93
CA GLY A 223 1.67 -1.46 -1.19
C GLY A 223 3.17 -1.73 -1.26
N VAL A 224 3.93 -0.96 -2.05
CA VAL A 224 5.38 -1.16 -2.25
C VAL A 224 6.13 0.15 -1.96
N PRO A 225 6.30 0.53 -0.68
CA PRO A 225 6.93 1.80 -0.31
C PRO A 225 8.37 1.94 -0.83
N GLU A 226 9.08 0.83 -1.05
CA GLU A 226 10.46 0.73 -1.56
C GLU A 226 10.61 1.18 -3.01
N MET A 227 9.49 1.38 -3.74
CA MET A 227 9.50 1.97 -5.09
C MET A 227 9.83 3.47 -5.01
N THR A 228 11.10 3.80 -4.76
CA THR A 228 11.61 5.17 -4.74
C THR A 228 11.83 5.69 -6.16
N LYS A 229 11.43 6.94 -6.42
CA LYS A 229 11.59 7.57 -7.73
C LYS A 229 13.08 7.76 -8.09
N ASN A 230 13.45 7.42 -9.32
CA ASN A 230 14.73 7.75 -9.97
C ASN A 230 16.01 7.16 -9.33
N PHE A 231 15.94 6.10 -8.52
CA PHE A 231 17.15 5.46 -7.98
C PHE A 231 17.81 4.50 -9.00
N ILE A 232 17.02 3.59 -9.57
CA ILE A 232 17.46 2.59 -10.58
C ILE A 232 16.37 2.36 -11.65
N PHE A 233 15.11 2.43 -11.23
CA PHE A 233 13.96 2.10 -12.08
C PHE A 233 13.19 3.35 -12.47
N ASN A 234 12.74 3.39 -13.73
CA ASN A 234 11.73 4.33 -14.19
C ASN A 234 10.42 3.57 -14.40
N VAL A 235 9.39 3.88 -13.61
CA VAL A 235 8.12 3.15 -13.65
C VAL A 235 7.06 4.02 -14.30
N SER A 236 6.40 3.47 -15.31
CA SER A 236 5.26 4.08 -15.98
C SER A 236 3.99 3.28 -15.67
N PHE A 237 2.94 4.00 -15.31
CA PHE A 237 1.60 3.46 -15.20
C PHE A 237 0.68 4.21 -16.15
N VAL A 238 -0.06 3.47 -16.96
CA VAL A 238 -1.04 4.00 -17.92
C VAL A 238 -2.40 3.41 -17.60
N ASN A 239 -3.42 4.26 -17.62
CA ASN A 239 -4.82 3.87 -17.45
C ASN A 239 -5.66 4.84 -18.28
N ASP A 240 -5.91 4.48 -19.53
CA ASP A 240 -6.69 5.27 -20.48
C ASP A 240 -7.82 4.43 -21.10
N GLN A 241 -8.36 4.82 -22.26
CA GLN A 241 -9.46 4.12 -22.90
C GLN A 241 -9.01 2.84 -23.62
N ASP A 242 -7.74 2.72 -23.96
CA ASP A 242 -7.18 1.65 -24.79
C ASP A 242 -6.51 0.57 -23.92
N GLU A 243 -5.74 0.98 -22.91
CA GLU A 243 -4.97 0.04 -22.08
C GLU A 243 -4.86 0.46 -20.60
N ILE A 244 -4.63 -0.55 -19.74
CA ILE A 244 -4.21 -0.37 -18.35
C ILE A 244 -2.97 -1.20 -18.15
N PHE A 245 -1.82 -0.59 -17.87
CA PHE A 245 -0.61 -1.35 -17.60
C PHE A 245 0.35 -0.63 -16.67
N ILE A 246 1.19 -1.43 -16.04
CA ILE A 246 2.42 -0.98 -15.40
C ILE A 246 3.61 -1.56 -16.16
N MET A 247 4.64 -0.74 -16.32
CA MET A 247 5.89 -1.11 -16.98
C MET A 247 7.02 -0.42 -16.21
N TYR A 248 8.20 -1.06 -16.17
CA TYR A 248 9.40 -0.44 -15.63
C TYR A 248 10.53 -0.50 -16.65
N GLY A 249 11.35 0.54 -16.70
CA GLY A 249 12.65 0.56 -17.35
C GLY A 249 13.77 0.62 -16.33
N ILE A 250 15.01 0.45 -16.78
CA ILE A 250 16.23 0.61 -15.97
C ILE A 250 17.00 1.82 -16.50
N THR A 251 17.52 2.67 -15.61
CA THR A 251 18.26 3.89 -15.99
C THR A 251 19.66 3.62 -16.50
N ASP A 252 20.33 2.58 -15.99
CA ASP A 252 21.63 2.09 -16.46
C ASP A 252 21.46 0.72 -17.11
N ASN A 253 21.74 0.63 -18.41
CA ASN A 253 21.57 -0.59 -19.20
C ASN A 253 22.54 -1.72 -18.82
N ARG A 254 23.55 -1.46 -17.97
CA ARG A 254 24.47 -2.46 -17.43
C ARG A 254 23.89 -3.22 -16.24
N ILE A 255 22.78 -2.75 -15.67
CA ILE A 255 22.14 -3.38 -14.52
C ILE A 255 21.11 -4.40 -15.01
N PHE A 256 21.32 -5.68 -14.68
CA PHE A 256 20.28 -6.69 -14.86
C PHE A 256 19.34 -6.70 -13.65
N SER A 257 18.05 -6.57 -13.91
CA SER A 257 17.00 -6.66 -12.90
C SER A 257 15.75 -7.30 -13.46
N ARG A 258 15.08 -8.09 -12.63
CA ARG A 258 13.85 -8.81 -12.95
C ARG A 258 12.90 -8.78 -11.76
N MET A 259 11.61 -8.91 -12.03
CA MET A 259 10.60 -9.26 -11.02
C MET A 259 10.08 -10.67 -11.31
N VAL A 260 10.00 -11.52 -10.31
CA VAL A 260 9.57 -12.92 -10.44
C VAL A 260 8.47 -13.26 -9.44
N VAL A 261 7.50 -14.05 -9.89
CA VAL A 261 6.52 -14.72 -9.01
C VAL A 261 6.96 -16.16 -8.82
N ASP A 262 7.25 -16.56 -7.60
CA ASP A 262 7.65 -17.93 -7.28
C ASP A 262 6.46 -18.84 -6.93
N GLU A 263 6.73 -20.15 -6.82
CA GLU A 263 5.72 -21.17 -6.47
C GLU A 263 5.18 -21.03 -5.04
N SER A 264 5.89 -20.31 -4.16
CA SER A 264 5.47 -20.04 -2.79
C SER A 264 4.43 -18.92 -2.71
N GLY A 265 4.21 -18.19 -3.80
CA GLY A 265 3.33 -17.05 -3.85
C GLY A 265 3.99 -15.80 -3.27
N ILE A 266 5.26 -15.58 -3.61
CA ILE A 266 6.01 -14.36 -3.34
C ILE A 266 6.32 -13.68 -4.68
N VAL A 267 6.14 -12.36 -4.73
CA VAL A 267 6.64 -11.50 -5.80
C VAL A 267 7.93 -10.88 -5.32
N GLU A 268 9.04 -11.17 -5.99
CA GLU A 268 10.36 -10.63 -5.67
C GLU A 268 10.89 -9.79 -6.82
N ARG A 269 11.48 -8.65 -6.51
CA ARG A 269 12.39 -7.94 -7.41
C ARG A 269 13.82 -8.12 -6.94
N SER A 270 14.71 -8.50 -7.87
CA SER A 270 16.14 -8.62 -7.60
C SER A 270 17.00 -7.96 -8.68
N THR A 271 18.25 -7.68 -8.31
CA THR A 271 19.30 -7.14 -9.20
C THR A 271 20.49 -8.08 -9.20
N TRP A 272 21.16 -8.22 -10.35
CA TRP A 272 22.35 -9.05 -10.46
C TRP A 272 23.57 -8.27 -9.96
N HIS A 273 24.23 -8.75 -8.92
CA HIS A 273 25.45 -8.13 -8.37
C HIS A 273 26.33 -9.16 -7.65
N GLY A 274 27.63 -9.11 -7.86
CA GLY A 274 28.58 -9.99 -7.17
C GLY A 274 28.34 -11.47 -7.43
N SER A 275 27.99 -11.83 -8.68
CA SER A 275 27.68 -13.19 -9.13
C SER A 275 26.49 -13.86 -8.43
N LYS A 276 25.52 -13.06 -7.97
CA LYS A 276 24.26 -13.55 -7.41
C LYS A 276 23.12 -12.57 -7.66
N TRP A 277 21.89 -13.08 -7.60
CA TRP A 277 20.69 -12.24 -7.50
C TRP A 277 20.58 -11.71 -6.07
N VAL A 278 20.55 -10.38 -5.93
CA VAL A 278 20.36 -9.68 -4.66
C VAL A 278 18.93 -9.19 -4.59
N GLU A 279 18.19 -9.61 -3.56
CA GLU A 279 16.83 -9.11 -3.29
C GLU A 279 16.86 -7.58 -3.15
N PHE A 280 15.99 -6.91 -3.92
CA PHE A 280 15.72 -5.49 -3.78
C PHE A 280 14.48 -5.27 -2.90
N TRP A 281 13.38 -6.00 -3.18
CA TRP A 281 12.22 -6.15 -2.30
C TRP A 281 11.47 -7.43 -2.65
N SER A 282 10.66 -7.92 -1.71
CA SER A 282 9.76 -9.06 -1.88
C SER A 282 8.47 -8.84 -1.12
N ASP A 283 7.37 -9.41 -1.62
CA ASP A 283 6.04 -9.32 -1.02
C ASP A 283 5.21 -10.59 -1.26
N PRO A 284 4.37 -11.01 -0.30
CA PRO A 284 4.24 -10.46 1.06
C PRO A 284 5.46 -10.81 1.92
N LYS A 285 5.95 -9.86 2.75
CA LYS A 285 7.17 -10.03 3.57
C LYS A 285 6.86 -10.14 5.06
N GLU A 286 5.82 -9.44 5.52
CA GLU A 286 5.41 -9.44 6.91
C GLU A 286 3.90 -9.66 7.08
N THR A 287 3.48 -9.83 8.34
CA THR A 287 2.10 -10.20 8.67
C THR A 287 1.07 -9.21 8.13
N CYS A 288 1.37 -7.90 8.13
CA CYS A 288 0.49 -6.84 7.65
C CYS A 288 0.38 -6.74 6.11
N ASP A 289 1.20 -7.49 5.36
CA ASP A 289 1.07 -7.55 3.90
C ASP A 289 -0.04 -8.51 3.47
N ASN A 290 -0.35 -9.51 4.30
CA ASN A 290 -1.41 -10.46 4.01
C ASN A 290 -2.74 -9.73 3.81
N TYR A 291 -3.39 -10.00 2.68
CA TYR A 291 -4.64 -9.38 2.31
C TYR A 291 -5.69 -9.60 3.40
N LEU A 292 -6.35 -8.51 3.83
CA LEU A 292 -7.36 -8.54 4.91
C LEU A 292 -6.84 -9.05 6.25
N LYS A 293 -5.55 -8.86 6.56
CA LYS A 293 -4.99 -9.23 7.87
C LYS A 293 -5.79 -8.65 9.05
N CYS A 294 -6.26 -7.42 8.91
CA CYS A 294 -7.17 -6.79 9.85
C CYS A 294 -8.54 -6.59 9.18
N GLY A 295 -9.60 -6.83 9.95
CA GLY A 295 -10.97 -6.78 9.46
C GLY A 295 -11.42 -5.37 9.05
N PRO A 296 -12.67 -5.24 8.57
CA PRO A 296 -13.18 -3.98 8.04
C PRO A 296 -13.10 -2.81 9.03
N ASN A 297 -12.88 -1.60 8.50
CA ASN A 297 -12.73 -0.34 9.24
C ASN A 297 -11.61 -0.33 10.30
N SER A 298 -10.57 -1.13 10.07
CA SER A 298 -9.35 -1.15 10.84
C SER A 298 -8.13 -1.12 9.92
N TYR A 299 -6.96 -0.84 10.47
CA TYR A 299 -5.70 -0.92 9.75
C TYR A 299 -4.68 -1.74 10.52
N CYS A 300 -3.75 -2.35 9.78
CA CYS A 300 -2.63 -3.11 10.34
C CYS A 300 -1.43 -2.20 10.59
N ASP A 301 -0.88 -2.24 11.80
CA ASP A 301 0.31 -1.52 12.21
C ASP A 301 1.37 -2.52 12.68
N PRO A 302 2.40 -2.82 11.86
CA PRO A 302 3.43 -3.77 12.23
C PRO A 302 4.25 -3.30 13.44
N TYR A 303 4.27 -2.00 13.74
CA TYR A 303 5.05 -1.43 14.84
C TYR A 303 4.33 -1.57 16.20
N ASN A 304 3.04 -1.90 16.20
CA ASN A 304 2.27 -2.21 17.40
C ASN A 304 2.19 -3.72 17.69
N ALA A 305 2.96 -4.55 16.96
CA ALA A 305 2.89 -6.02 17.02
C ALA A 305 3.09 -6.62 18.41
N VAL A 306 3.82 -5.94 19.32
CA VAL A 306 4.00 -6.39 20.70
C VAL A 306 2.67 -6.46 21.46
N LYS A 307 1.74 -5.54 21.17
CA LYS A 307 0.41 -5.51 21.78
C LYS A 307 -0.60 -6.25 20.93
N PHE A 308 -0.78 -5.78 19.69
CA PHE A 308 -1.68 -6.31 18.67
C PHE A 308 -1.56 -5.41 17.44
N GLU A 309 -1.37 -5.99 16.26
CA GLU A 309 -1.14 -5.27 15.01
C GLU A 309 -2.39 -4.53 14.49
N CYS A 310 -3.60 -5.01 14.79
CA CYS A 310 -4.81 -4.36 14.28
C CYS A 310 -5.26 -3.19 15.17
N THR A 311 -5.60 -2.07 14.53
CA THR A 311 -6.08 -0.86 15.17
C THR A 311 -7.32 -0.33 14.45
N CYS A 312 -8.39 0.00 15.19
CA CYS A 312 -9.58 0.60 14.60
C CYS A 312 -9.28 1.98 14.01
N LEU A 313 -9.93 2.32 12.90
CA LEU A 313 -9.84 3.67 12.34
C LEU A 313 -10.44 4.72 13.29
N PRO A 314 -10.02 6.00 13.20
CA PRO A 314 -10.60 7.08 14.01
C PRO A 314 -12.13 7.11 13.95
N GLY A 315 -12.78 7.13 15.12
CA GLY A 315 -14.25 7.10 15.25
C GLY A 315 -14.89 5.71 15.21
N PHE A 316 -14.08 4.65 15.17
CA PHE A 316 -14.54 3.26 15.23
C PHE A 316 -14.07 2.57 16.52
N GLU A 317 -14.75 1.49 16.87
CA GLU A 317 -14.43 0.61 17.99
C GLU A 317 -14.61 -0.87 17.60
N PRO A 318 -13.95 -1.82 18.29
CA PRO A 318 -14.02 -3.23 17.93
C PRO A 318 -15.45 -3.76 17.93
N LYS A 319 -15.84 -4.45 16.85
CA LYS A 319 -17.17 -5.05 16.76
C LYS A 319 -17.37 -6.17 17.78
N LEU A 320 -16.31 -6.93 18.03
CA LEU A 320 -16.25 -8.03 19.00
C LEU A 320 -15.13 -7.75 20.01
N PRO A 321 -15.40 -7.05 21.13
CA PRO A 321 -14.37 -6.64 22.08
C PRO A 321 -13.58 -7.80 22.69
N ARG A 322 -14.22 -8.96 22.86
CA ARG A 322 -13.58 -10.18 23.39
C ARG A 322 -12.54 -10.72 22.42
N ASP A 323 -12.90 -10.85 21.15
CA ASP A 323 -12.01 -11.37 20.11
C ASP A 323 -10.82 -10.43 19.92
N TRP A 324 -11.09 -9.12 19.89
CA TRP A 324 -10.05 -8.09 19.83
C TRP A 324 -9.07 -8.16 21.01
N TYR A 325 -9.56 -8.40 22.23
CA TYR A 325 -8.73 -8.61 23.41
C TYR A 325 -7.86 -9.88 23.30
N LEU A 326 -8.40 -10.92 22.66
CA LEU A 326 -7.69 -12.16 22.33
C LEU A 326 -6.81 -12.05 21.08
N ARG A 327 -6.63 -10.83 20.53
CA ARG A 327 -5.83 -10.53 19.33
C ARG A 327 -6.39 -11.13 18.03
N ASP A 328 -7.70 -11.29 17.97
CA ASP A 328 -8.42 -11.60 16.74
C ASP A 328 -9.16 -10.34 16.23
N GLY A 329 -8.63 -9.78 15.14
CA GLY A 329 -9.13 -8.57 14.50
C GLY A 329 -9.97 -8.85 13.25
N SER A 330 -10.26 -10.12 12.95
CA SER A 330 -10.96 -10.53 11.73
C SER A 330 -12.36 -9.93 11.63
N GLY A 331 -13.05 -9.76 12.76
CA GLY A 331 -14.37 -9.14 12.85
C GLY A 331 -14.39 -7.62 12.58
N GLY A 332 -13.22 -6.96 12.57
CA GLY A 332 -13.08 -5.54 12.29
C GLY A 332 -13.71 -4.63 13.34
N CYS A 333 -14.01 -3.40 12.92
CA CYS A 333 -14.52 -2.34 13.76
C CYS A 333 -15.84 -1.78 13.23
N MET A 334 -16.68 -1.32 14.15
CA MET A 334 -17.92 -0.63 13.87
C MET A 334 -17.86 0.82 14.33
N ARG A 335 -18.68 1.69 13.75
CA ARG A 335 -18.77 3.08 14.22
C ARG A 335 -19.27 3.09 15.67
N LYS A 336 -18.73 4.01 16.47
CA LYS A 336 -19.19 4.20 17.85
C LYS A 336 -20.71 4.49 17.87
N PRO A 337 -21.48 3.89 18.80
CA PRO A 337 -22.92 4.06 18.87
C PRO A 337 -23.31 5.50 19.23
N GLY A 338 -24.48 5.95 18.76
CA GLY A 338 -24.99 7.31 19.02
C GLY A 338 -24.29 8.41 18.23
N VAL A 339 -23.38 8.06 17.32
CA VAL A 339 -22.59 9.01 16.55
C VAL A 339 -23.20 9.21 15.16
N SER A 340 -23.54 10.45 14.80
CA SER A 340 -23.96 10.81 13.44
C SER A 340 -22.81 11.47 12.68
N THR A 341 -22.46 10.95 11.50
CA THR A 341 -21.42 11.49 10.61
C THR A 341 -21.97 12.35 9.45
N CYS A 342 -23.28 12.51 9.35
CA CYS A 342 -23.99 13.29 8.31
C CYS A 342 -24.62 14.59 8.90
N ASN A 343 -24.35 15.78 8.34
CA ASN A 343 -24.78 17.15 8.77
C ASN A 343 -23.73 17.99 9.56
N SER A 344 -24.14 19.09 10.21
CA SER A 344 -23.29 20.14 10.83
C SER A 344 -22.33 19.64 11.91
N GLY A 345 -21.12 20.21 11.99
CA GLY A 345 -20.10 19.94 13.03
C GLY A 345 -19.15 18.77 12.73
N LYS A 346 -19.11 18.27 11.50
CA LYS A 346 -18.47 17.00 11.12
C LYS A 346 -17.30 17.24 10.18
N GLY A 347 -16.35 16.33 10.17
CA GLY A 347 -15.14 16.51 9.37
C GLY A 347 -14.38 15.22 9.20
N PHE A 348 -13.09 15.37 8.92
CA PHE A 348 -12.22 14.24 8.66
C PHE A 348 -10.99 14.28 9.54
N VAL A 349 -10.59 13.11 10.01
CA VAL A 349 -9.31 12.90 10.65
C VAL A 349 -8.34 12.37 9.61
N LYS A 350 -7.19 13.03 9.49
CA LYS A 350 -6.09 12.56 8.65
C LYS A 350 -5.39 11.39 9.34
N LEU A 351 -5.42 10.23 8.70
CA LEU A 351 -4.57 9.08 8.99
C LEU A 351 -3.39 9.12 8.00
N ALA A 352 -2.23 9.52 8.48
CA ALA A 352 -1.04 9.69 7.64
C ALA A 352 -0.33 8.35 7.38
N ARG A 353 0.46 8.29 6.30
CA ARG A 353 1.41 7.20 6.02
C ARG A 353 0.76 5.82 5.92
N VAL A 354 -0.34 5.72 5.18
CA VAL A 354 -1.02 4.44 4.97
C VAL A 354 -0.89 3.91 3.56
N LYS A 355 -0.93 2.58 3.44
CA LYS A 355 -1.45 1.91 2.25
C LYS A 355 -2.94 2.19 2.20
N VAL A 356 -3.41 2.92 1.18
CA VAL A 356 -4.83 3.28 1.06
C VAL A 356 -5.69 2.02 0.96
N PRO A 357 -6.97 2.04 1.39
CA PRO A 357 -7.82 0.86 1.39
C PRO A 357 -7.97 0.24 -0.01
N ASP A 358 -8.49 -0.99 -0.06
CA ASP A 358 -8.89 -1.64 -1.31
C ASP A 358 -9.77 -0.71 -2.17
N THR A 359 -9.47 -0.59 -3.47
CA THR A 359 -10.14 0.37 -4.36
C THR A 359 -11.13 -0.28 -5.32
N SER A 360 -11.43 -1.57 -5.17
CA SER A 360 -12.44 -2.26 -6.00
C SER A 360 -13.84 -1.66 -5.82
N VAL A 361 -14.12 -1.04 -4.67
CA VAL A 361 -15.37 -0.31 -4.38
C VAL A 361 -15.18 1.21 -4.28
N ALA A 362 -13.97 1.71 -4.54
CA ALA A 362 -13.71 3.15 -4.51
C ALA A 362 -14.23 3.81 -5.78
N ARG A 363 -14.67 5.07 -5.65
CA ARG A 363 -15.01 5.92 -6.79
C ARG A 363 -13.85 6.86 -7.07
N ALA A 364 -13.43 6.92 -8.33
CA ALA A 364 -12.34 7.78 -8.78
C ALA A 364 -12.87 8.95 -9.62
N ASN A 365 -12.44 10.16 -9.31
CA ASN A 365 -12.65 11.35 -10.13
C ASN A 365 -11.33 12.11 -10.27
N MET A 366 -10.69 11.98 -11.43
CA MET A 366 -9.36 12.55 -11.69
C MET A 366 -9.37 14.08 -11.89
N SER A 367 -10.55 14.68 -12.07
CA SER A 367 -10.68 16.13 -12.30
C SER A 367 -10.71 16.95 -11.01
N LEU A 368 -10.89 16.31 -9.85
CA LEU A 368 -11.04 17.01 -8.58
C LEU A 368 -9.72 17.19 -7.84
N SER A 369 -9.56 18.34 -7.22
CA SER A 369 -8.54 18.57 -6.19
C SER A 369 -8.91 17.89 -4.87
N LEU A 370 -7.92 17.75 -3.98
CA LEU A 370 -8.16 17.19 -2.64
C LEU A 370 -9.22 17.98 -1.83
N LYS A 371 -9.26 19.32 -1.98
CA LYS A 371 -10.25 20.18 -1.31
C LYS A 371 -11.67 20.00 -1.87
N GLU A 372 -11.78 19.77 -3.18
CA GLU A 372 -13.08 19.46 -3.80
C GLU A 372 -13.54 18.05 -3.45
N CYS A 373 -12.61 17.11 -3.35
CA CYS A 373 -12.86 15.74 -2.90
C CYS A 373 -13.45 15.72 -1.47
N GLU A 374 -12.91 16.53 -0.57
CA GLU A 374 -13.46 16.74 0.78
C GLU A 374 -14.92 17.22 0.72
N LYS A 375 -15.20 18.27 -0.06
CA LYS A 375 -16.56 18.83 -0.22
C LYS A 375 -17.53 17.81 -0.82
N GLU A 376 -17.10 17.04 -1.82
CA GLU A 376 -17.90 15.99 -2.42
C GLU A 376 -18.24 14.90 -1.40
N CYS A 377 -17.24 14.45 -0.64
CA CYS A 377 -17.42 13.43 0.40
C CYS A 377 -18.32 13.93 1.54
N LEU A 378 -18.22 15.19 1.96
CA LEU A 378 -19.11 15.79 2.96
C LEU A 378 -20.57 15.77 2.52
N ARG A 379 -20.83 16.14 1.26
CA ARG A 379 -22.19 16.19 0.67
C ARG A 379 -22.85 14.82 0.60
N ASN A 380 -22.08 13.75 0.43
CA ASN A 380 -22.62 12.40 0.38
C ASN A 380 -22.48 11.72 1.76
N CYS A 381 -23.58 11.54 2.47
CA CYS A 381 -23.57 10.97 3.82
C CYS A 381 -23.12 9.50 3.92
N SER A 382 -23.07 8.77 2.79
CA SER A 382 -22.51 7.42 2.75
C SER A 382 -20.99 7.42 2.62
N CYS A 383 -20.37 8.55 2.25
CA CYS A 383 -18.92 8.63 2.12
C CYS A 383 -18.25 8.46 3.49
N MET A 384 -17.34 7.49 3.59
CA MET A 384 -16.64 7.10 4.81
C MET A 384 -15.21 7.64 4.86
N ALA A 385 -14.56 7.77 3.70
CA ALA A 385 -13.21 8.32 3.61
C ALA A 385 -12.92 8.84 2.20
N TYR A 386 -11.90 9.69 2.10
CA TYR A 386 -11.34 10.11 0.83
C TYR A 386 -9.81 10.26 0.87
N THR A 387 -9.20 10.28 -0.31
CA THR A 387 -7.78 10.62 -0.48
C THR A 387 -7.52 11.13 -1.91
N SER A 388 -6.30 11.60 -2.16
CA SER A 388 -5.88 11.95 -3.51
C SER A 388 -5.60 10.71 -4.36
N ALA A 389 -5.96 10.72 -5.65
CA ALA A 389 -5.58 9.64 -6.55
C ALA A 389 -4.08 9.71 -6.95
N ASN A 390 -3.49 10.91 -6.96
CA ASN A 390 -2.12 11.14 -7.40
C ASN A 390 -1.40 12.16 -6.49
N VAL A 391 -0.38 11.70 -5.77
CA VAL A 391 0.38 12.49 -4.79
C VAL A 391 1.62 13.19 -5.36
N SER A 392 1.92 13.02 -6.65
CA SER A 392 3.16 13.49 -7.27
C SER A 392 3.36 15.01 -7.18
N MET A 393 2.30 15.81 -7.21
CA MET A 393 2.37 17.27 -7.05
C MET A 393 2.39 17.75 -5.60
N GLY A 394 2.01 16.91 -4.63
CA GLY A 394 2.10 17.24 -3.20
C GLY A 394 3.55 17.18 -2.67
N SER A 395 4.41 16.39 -3.32
CA SER A 395 5.81 16.17 -2.91
C SER A 395 6.79 17.13 -3.59
N GLY A 396 6.51 17.53 -4.84
CA GLY A 396 7.36 18.43 -5.63
C GLY A 396 7.11 19.92 -5.42
N GLY A 397 5.93 20.31 -4.94
CA GLY A 397 5.58 21.71 -4.69
C GLY A 397 6.41 22.35 -3.59
N PHE A 398 6.85 21.58 -2.59
CA PHE A 398 7.59 22.09 -1.42
C PHE A 398 8.94 22.71 -1.78
N ARG A 399 9.72 22.09 -2.68
CA ARG A 399 11.08 22.58 -3.01
C ARG A 399 11.07 23.87 -3.84
N ASN A 400 10.21 23.95 -4.86
CA ASN A 400 10.21 25.08 -5.80
C ASN A 400 9.52 26.33 -5.20
N SER A 401 8.53 26.14 -4.33
CA SER A 401 7.81 27.24 -3.67
C SER A 401 8.60 27.86 -2.51
N VAL A 402 9.36 27.08 -1.73
CA VAL A 402 10.27 27.63 -0.71
C VAL A 402 11.36 28.50 -1.36
N GLN A 403 11.90 28.07 -2.51
CA GLN A 403 12.91 28.83 -3.24
C GLN A 403 12.37 30.09 -3.93
N GLY A 404 11.09 30.10 -4.32
CA GLY A 404 10.41 31.29 -4.85
C GLY A 404 9.98 32.26 -3.75
N TRP A 405 9.47 31.74 -2.64
CA TRP A 405 8.98 32.54 -1.50
C TRP A 405 10.14 33.20 -0.73
N ALA A 406 11.23 32.47 -0.48
CA ALA A 406 12.45 33.00 0.14
C ALA A 406 13.15 34.07 -0.71
N ARG A 407 12.94 34.06 -2.04
CA ARG A 407 13.43 35.12 -2.94
C ARG A 407 12.56 36.38 -2.93
N ALA A 408 11.28 36.24 -2.61
CA ALA A 408 10.33 37.35 -2.60
C ALA A 408 10.27 38.10 -1.26
N HIS A 409 10.65 37.46 -0.14
CA HIS A 409 10.52 38.06 1.21
C HIS A 409 11.74 37.76 2.11
N PRO A 410 12.84 38.52 2.00
CA PRO A 410 13.99 38.36 2.89
C PRO A 410 13.64 38.85 4.30
N GLY A 411 13.72 37.98 5.31
CA GLY A 411 13.67 38.37 6.73
C GLY A 411 12.41 38.02 7.54
N HIS A 412 11.45 37.27 6.98
CA HIS A 412 10.29 36.75 7.74
C HIS A 412 10.52 35.31 8.22
N GLU A 413 10.21 35.01 9.48
CA GLU A 413 10.20 33.64 10.01
C GLU A 413 9.21 32.73 9.26
N LEU A 414 9.66 31.51 8.98
CA LEU A 414 8.98 30.51 8.16
C LEU A 414 7.74 29.94 8.88
N HIS A 415 6.54 30.41 8.51
CA HIS A 415 5.30 29.65 8.67
C HIS A 415 4.62 29.46 7.30
N PRO A 416 4.94 28.39 6.55
CA PRO A 416 4.34 28.15 5.25
C PRO A 416 2.92 27.57 5.37
N PRO A 417 1.99 27.92 4.45
CA PRO A 417 0.64 27.38 4.42
C PRO A 417 0.62 25.90 3.99
N LEU A 418 -0.14 25.08 4.71
CA LEU A 418 -0.36 23.66 4.47
C LEU A 418 -1.14 23.38 3.17
N SER A 419 -0.69 22.38 2.41
CA SER A 419 -1.42 21.62 1.37
C SER A 419 -1.74 22.34 0.04
N MET A 420 -0.76 22.35 -0.88
CA MET A 420 -1.07 22.25 -2.32
C MET A 420 -1.18 20.76 -2.66
N GLY A 421 -2.44 20.30 -2.65
CA GLY A 421 -2.84 18.88 -2.57
C GLY A 421 -2.71 18.12 -3.87
N GLY A 422 -2.60 16.79 -3.75
CA GLY A 422 -2.55 15.88 -4.88
C GLY A 422 -3.74 15.99 -5.83
N ILE A 423 -3.59 15.40 -7.02
CA ILE A 423 -4.53 15.49 -8.14
C ILE A 423 -5.43 14.25 -8.15
N GLY A 424 -6.70 14.46 -8.45
CA GLY A 424 -7.70 13.40 -8.47
C GLY A 424 -8.15 12.99 -7.08
N CYS A 425 -9.33 12.41 -7.04
CA CYS A 425 -10.07 12.09 -5.83
C CYS A 425 -10.45 10.61 -5.84
N LEU A 426 -10.14 9.90 -4.75
CA LEU A 426 -10.68 8.58 -4.45
C LEU A 426 -11.60 8.69 -3.23
N THR A 427 -12.83 8.19 -3.35
CA THR A 427 -13.79 8.15 -2.23
C THR A 427 -14.33 6.74 -1.99
N TRP A 428 -14.53 6.41 -0.71
CA TRP A 428 -15.11 5.15 -0.28
C TRP A 428 -16.47 5.39 0.37
N HIS A 429 -17.44 4.54 0.04
CA HIS A 429 -18.83 4.63 0.50
C HIS A 429 -19.31 3.35 1.22
N ARG A 430 -18.36 2.46 1.49
CA ARG A 430 -18.52 1.16 2.16
C ARG A 430 -17.32 0.95 3.08
N ASP A 431 -17.35 -0.16 3.82
CA ASP A 431 -16.28 -0.49 4.75
C ASP A 431 -14.89 -0.41 4.09
N LEU A 432 -13.95 0.14 4.85
CA LEU A 432 -12.57 0.32 4.44
C LEU A 432 -11.81 -0.95 4.80
N VAL A 433 -11.19 -1.60 3.82
CA VAL A 433 -10.51 -2.89 4.04
C VAL A 433 -9.07 -2.86 3.54
N ASP A 434 -8.24 -3.77 4.06
CA ASP A 434 -6.85 -3.95 3.65
C ASP A 434 -5.97 -2.68 3.75
N THR A 435 -6.17 -1.91 4.81
CA THR A 435 -5.36 -0.72 5.11
C THR A 435 -4.21 -1.12 6.05
N ARG A 436 -3.01 -0.56 5.84
CA ARG A 436 -1.88 -0.71 6.78
C ARG A 436 -1.11 0.59 6.91
N SER A 437 -0.38 0.77 8.01
CA SER A 437 0.53 1.89 8.21
C SER A 437 1.96 1.56 7.76
N TYR A 438 2.72 2.61 7.49
CA TYR A 438 4.17 2.60 7.31
C TYR A 438 4.82 3.61 8.26
N SER A 439 6.10 3.40 8.59
CA SER A 439 6.84 4.30 9.48
C SER A 439 7.08 5.67 8.86
N ASN A 440 7.52 5.71 7.60
CA ASN A 440 8.01 6.93 6.96
C ASN A 440 7.38 7.23 5.59
N GLU A 441 6.64 6.27 5.03
CA GLU A 441 6.15 6.30 3.64
C GLU A 441 4.63 6.16 3.58
N GLY A 442 4.06 6.04 2.37
CA GLY A 442 2.63 5.87 2.16
C GLY A 442 1.92 7.18 1.81
N GLN A 443 0.62 7.23 2.12
CA GLN A 443 -0.28 8.29 1.69
C GLN A 443 -1.25 8.68 2.79
N ASP A 444 -1.70 9.94 2.79
CA ASP A 444 -2.71 10.42 3.72
C ASP A 444 -4.11 9.92 3.35
N LEU A 445 -4.84 9.38 4.31
CA LEU A 445 -6.24 8.98 4.18
C LEU A 445 -7.10 9.81 5.13
N TYR A 446 -8.19 10.39 4.65
CA TYR A 446 -9.06 11.24 5.45
C TYR A 446 -10.32 10.47 5.83
N ILE A 447 -10.44 10.12 7.10
CA ILE A 447 -11.53 9.30 7.65
C ILE A 447 -12.64 10.19 8.18
N ARG A 448 -13.88 9.95 7.76
CA ARG A 448 -15.03 10.73 8.21
C ARG A 448 -15.39 10.39 9.65
N VAL A 449 -15.43 11.43 10.48
CA VAL A 449 -15.73 11.35 11.90
C VAL A 449 -16.77 12.39 12.31
N ASP A 450 -17.31 12.25 13.51
CA ASP A 450 -18.18 13.24 14.14
C ASP A 450 -17.38 14.35 14.86
N ALA A 451 -18.11 15.34 15.36
CA ALA A 451 -17.57 16.51 16.02
C ALA A 451 -16.68 16.20 17.23
N VAL A 452 -17.06 15.20 18.03
CA VAL A 452 -16.36 14.86 19.28
C VAL A 452 -15.03 14.25 18.94
N VAL A 453 -15.02 13.25 18.04
CA VAL A 453 -13.78 12.65 17.56
C VAL A 453 -12.91 13.71 16.87
N LEU A 454 -13.48 14.57 16.03
CA LEU A 454 -12.72 15.64 15.38
C LEU A 454 -12.02 16.57 16.38
N GLY A 455 -12.71 16.94 17.47
CA GLY A 455 -12.15 17.74 18.56
C GLY A 455 -10.95 17.10 19.25
N PHE A 456 -10.92 15.78 19.39
CA PHE A 456 -9.76 15.06 19.93
C PHE A 456 -8.52 15.10 19.02
N PHE A 457 -8.72 15.14 17.70
CA PHE A 457 -7.64 15.09 16.71
C PHE A 457 -7.23 16.47 16.17
N SER A 458 -7.84 17.56 16.65
CA SER A 458 -7.50 18.95 16.28
C SER A 458 -6.98 19.78 17.47
N PRO A 459 -5.85 19.41 18.10
CA PRO A 459 -5.26 20.23 19.16
C PRO A 459 -4.63 21.56 18.64
N ASP A 460 -4.23 21.64 17.37
CA ASP A 460 -3.27 22.68 16.92
C ASP A 460 -3.82 23.78 15.99
N ASN A 461 -5.13 23.93 15.81
CA ASN A 461 -5.68 25.03 14.99
C ASN A 461 -6.96 25.68 15.53
N SER A 462 -7.30 25.38 16.79
CA SER A 462 -8.31 26.13 17.55
C SER A 462 -7.57 27.17 18.38
N SER A 463 -7.83 28.47 18.15
CA SER A 463 -7.39 29.54 19.06
C SER A 463 -7.95 29.36 20.46
N ASN A 464 -9.05 28.63 20.61
CA ASN A 464 -9.81 28.53 21.84
C ASN A 464 -9.23 27.41 22.71
N ARG A 465 -8.78 27.79 23.91
CA ARG A 465 -8.30 26.88 24.96
C ARG A 465 -9.38 26.68 26.03
N TYR A 466 -9.53 25.44 26.48
CA TYR A 466 -10.53 25.01 27.45
C TYR A 466 -9.87 24.29 28.63
N LEU A 467 -10.32 24.61 29.86
CA LEU A 467 -9.93 23.91 31.09
C LEU A 467 -10.93 22.79 31.36
N GLY A 468 -10.48 21.53 31.46
CA GLY A 468 -11.38 20.39 31.67
C GLY A 468 -10.81 19.26 32.51
N ILE A 469 -11.69 18.46 33.11
CA ILE A 469 -11.34 17.25 33.87
C ILE A 469 -11.49 16.06 32.95
N TRP A 470 -10.52 15.13 32.97
CA TRP A 470 -10.57 13.89 32.19
C TRP A 470 -10.41 12.64 33.05
N HIS A 471 -10.99 11.54 32.59
CA HIS A 471 -10.81 10.23 33.21
C HIS A 471 -9.52 9.58 32.69
N VAL A 472 -8.55 9.36 33.59
CA VAL A 472 -7.28 8.68 33.28
C VAL A 472 -7.37 7.21 33.70
N LYS A 473 -8.08 6.39 32.93
CA LYS A 473 -7.80 4.95 32.93
C LYS A 473 -8.22 4.32 31.61
N VAL A 474 -7.23 3.66 30.98
CA VAL A 474 -7.27 2.88 29.74
C VAL A 474 -7.26 3.70 28.45
N THR A 475 -6.04 3.91 27.90
CA THR A 475 -5.67 4.27 26.50
C THR A 475 -6.45 5.35 25.72
N GLN A 476 -7.47 5.99 26.29
CA GLN A 476 -8.25 7.09 25.74
C GLN A 476 -8.54 8.08 26.87
N GLN A 477 -8.12 9.33 26.68
CA GLN A 477 -8.47 10.43 27.57
C GLN A 477 -9.91 10.86 27.24
N THR A 478 -10.84 10.73 28.18
CA THR A 478 -12.23 11.21 28.02
C THR A 478 -12.43 12.43 28.90
N VAL A 479 -12.74 13.58 28.29
CA VAL A 479 -13.09 14.81 29.04
C VAL A 479 -14.50 14.64 29.61
N VAL A 480 -14.61 14.73 30.93
CA VAL A 480 -15.86 14.57 31.68
C VAL A 480 -16.48 15.91 32.08
N TRP A 481 -15.72 17.01 31.98
CA TRP A 481 -16.19 18.35 32.38
C TRP A 481 -15.29 19.48 31.82
N VAL A 482 -15.82 20.69 31.57
CA VAL A 482 -15.10 21.89 31.10
C VAL A 482 -15.56 23.15 31.84
N ALA A 483 -14.62 23.95 32.36
CA ALA A 483 -14.88 25.12 33.22
C ALA A 483 -15.29 26.40 32.45
N ASN A 484 -14.53 26.78 31.42
CA ASN A 484 -14.67 28.04 30.67
C ASN A 484 -15.43 27.85 29.35
N ARG A 485 -16.49 27.02 29.36
CA ARG A 485 -17.22 26.68 28.13
C ARG A 485 -17.82 27.88 27.42
N ASN A 486 -18.32 28.86 28.17
CA ASN A 486 -19.02 30.02 27.63
C ASN A 486 -18.09 31.21 27.33
N ASP A 487 -16.85 31.17 27.82
CA ASP A 487 -15.89 32.27 27.73
C ASP A 487 -14.47 31.68 27.51
N PRO A 488 -14.22 31.10 26.30
CA PRO A 488 -12.96 30.43 25.99
C PRO A 488 -11.78 31.40 25.99
N ILE A 489 -10.61 30.91 26.39
CA ILE A 489 -9.38 31.72 26.43
C ILE A 489 -8.67 31.55 25.09
N ASN A 490 -8.41 32.66 24.41
CA ASN A 490 -7.90 32.63 23.04
C ASN A 490 -6.35 32.69 22.97
N ASP A 491 -5.68 32.62 24.13
CA ASP A 491 -4.23 32.65 24.30
C ASP A 491 -3.78 31.77 25.49
N SER A 492 -2.51 31.88 25.91
CA SER A 492 -1.95 31.13 27.05
C SER A 492 -2.05 31.88 28.39
N SER A 493 -2.93 32.87 28.52
CA SER A 493 -2.99 33.75 29.70
C SER A 493 -3.86 33.24 30.85
N GLY A 494 -4.55 32.12 30.66
CA GLY A 494 -5.47 31.58 31.67
C GLY A 494 -4.76 31.22 32.96
N VAL A 495 -5.15 31.85 34.06
CA VAL A 495 -4.63 31.56 35.41
C VAL A 495 -5.72 30.93 36.25
N LEU A 496 -5.52 29.66 36.60
CA LEU A 496 -6.33 28.95 37.59
C LEU A 496 -5.73 29.19 38.98
N SER A 497 -6.51 29.76 39.88
CA SER A 497 -6.06 30.08 41.24
C SER A 497 -7.15 29.81 42.27
N ILE A 498 -6.78 29.87 43.55
CA ILE A 498 -7.73 29.79 44.65
C ILE A 498 -7.87 31.19 45.23
N ASN A 499 -9.09 31.73 45.26
CA ASN A 499 -9.33 33.05 45.83
C ASN A 499 -9.34 33.02 47.37
N GLN A 500 -9.41 34.21 47.99
CA GLN A 500 -9.43 34.37 49.45
C GLN A 500 -10.58 33.64 50.17
N TYR A 501 -11.63 33.22 49.44
CA TYR A 501 -12.77 32.47 49.96
C TYR A 501 -12.62 30.95 49.78
N GLY A 502 -11.48 30.48 49.26
CA GLY A 502 -11.23 29.07 49.02
C GLY A 502 -11.91 28.50 47.76
N ASN A 503 -12.46 29.36 46.89
CA ASN A 503 -13.05 28.94 45.62
C ASN A 503 -11.97 28.81 44.55
N LEU A 504 -12.12 27.80 43.70
CA LEU A 504 -11.33 27.70 42.47
C LEU A 504 -11.86 28.76 41.50
N VAL A 505 -10.98 29.62 41.01
CA VAL A 505 -11.32 30.70 40.08
C VAL A 505 -10.39 30.68 38.87
N LEU A 506 -10.96 30.89 37.70
CA LEU A 506 -10.24 30.99 36.44
C LEU A 506 -10.34 32.41 35.92
N HIS A 507 -9.19 33.04 35.67
CA HIS A 507 -9.08 34.41 35.16
C HIS A 507 -8.33 34.44 33.81
N ASP A 508 -8.59 35.47 33.01
CA ASP A 508 -7.78 35.81 31.81
C ASP A 508 -6.60 36.77 32.15
N SER A 509 -5.80 37.13 31.14
CA SER A 509 -4.70 38.12 31.25
C SER A 509 -5.11 39.48 31.81
N SER A 510 -6.38 39.86 31.65
CA SER A 510 -6.93 41.13 32.13
C SER A 510 -7.50 41.00 33.55
N ASN A 511 -7.26 39.86 34.20
CA ASN A 511 -7.74 39.51 35.52
C ASN A 511 -9.28 39.42 35.61
N ARG A 512 -9.97 39.28 34.46
CA ARG A 512 -11.42 39.11 34.40
C ARG A 512 -11.77 37.69 34.83
N LEU A 513 -12.74 37.57 35.74
CA LEU A 513 -13.22 36.28 36.21
C LEU A 513 -14.04 35.59 35.11
N LEU A 514 -13.53 34.45 34.62
CA LEU A 514 -14.19 33.63 33.60
C LEU A 514 -15.08 32.54 34.21
N TRP A 515 -14.64 31.98 35.34
CA TRP A 515 -15.38 30.92 36.04
C TRP A 515 -14.99 30.83 37.52
N SER A 516 -15.95 30.48 38.39
CA SER A 516 -15.75 30.30 39.84
C SER A 516 -16.61 29.14 40.36
N THR A 517 -16.11 28.39 41.33
CA THR A 517 -16.86 27.32 42.02
C THR A 517 -18.01 27.83 42.91
N ASN A 518 -18.16 29.15 43.10
CA ASN A 518 -19.17 29.84 43.91
C ASN A 518 -19.83 28.98 45.01
N VAL A 519 -19.05 28.67 46.05
CA VAL A 519 -19.58 28.03 47.24
C VAL A 519 -20.18 29.13 48.14
N SER A 520 -21.50 29.27 48.19
CA SER A 520 -22.17 30.13 49.17
C SER A 520 -22.09 29.48 50.55
N VAL A 521 -21.27 30.03 51.45
CA VAL A 521 -21.19 29.59 52.84
C VAL A 521 -22.05 30.54 53.68
N GLN A 522 -23.24 30.08 54.08
CA GLN A 522 -23.92 30.64 55.25
C GLN A 522 -23.29 29.98 56.49
N ASP A 523 -22.64 30.83 57.28
CA ASP A 523 -22.17 30.65 58.65
C ASP A 523 -21.14 29.56 58.98
N THR A 524 -19.94 30.10 59.23
CA THR A 524 -18.97 29.76 60.30
C THR A 524 -18.14 28.47 60.17
N LEU A 525 -16.82 28.72 60.19
CA LEU A 525 -15.69 27.83 60.45
C LEU A 525 -15.32 26.82 59.34
N LEU A 526 -14.48 27.33 58.41
CA LEU A 526 -13.63 26.58 57.51
C LEU A 526 -12.95 25.37 58.19
N PRO A 527 -12.87 24.23 57.47
CA PRO A 527 -11.54 23.77 57.07
C PRO A 527 -11.39 23.67 55.56
N LYS A 528 -10.21 24.12 55.11
CA LYS A 528 -9.69 24.10 53.75
C LYS A 528 -9.92 22.76 53.05
N MET A 529 -10.58 22.80 51.90
CA MET A 529 -10.73 21.66 51.00
C MET A 529 -9.36 21.39 50.34
N LYS A 530 -8.57 20.47 50.92
CA LYS A 530 -7.58 19.71 50.15
C LYS A 530 -8.38 18.72 49.30
N LEU A 531 -8.14 18.71 47.99
CA LEU A 531 -8.56 17.65 47.08
C LEU A 531 -7.81 16.36 47.45
N GLY A 532 -8.30 15.72 48.51
CA GLY A 532 -7.86 14.47 49.08
C GLY A 532 -8.98 14.04 50.01
N LEU A 533 -9.63 12.92 49.67
CA LEU A 533 -10.76 12.33 50.39
C LEU A 533 -10.65 12.50 51.90
N ASN A 534 -11.43 13.42 52.48
CA ASN A 534 -11.65 13.47 53.92
C ASN A 534 -13.09 13.07 54.22
N ARG A 535 -13.23 11.89 54.85
CA ARG A 535 -14.48 11.36 55.39
C ARG A 535 -14.89 12.20 56.60
N LYS A 536 -15.78 13.17 56.41
CA LYS A 536 -16.83 13.54 57.38
C LYS A 536 -17.65 14.70 56.83
N ILE A 537 -18.94 14.65 57.18
CA ILE A 537 -20.02 15.62 56.95
C ILE A 537 -20.84 15.30 55.68
N GLY A 538 -22.03 14.75 55.95
CA GLY A 538 -23.06 14.42 54.97
C GLY A 538 -23.76 15.68 54.47
N LEU A 539 -23.19 16.28 53.43
CA LEU A 539 -23.88 17.24 52.58
C LEU A 539 -24.03 16.60 51.20
N ASP A 540 -25.27 16.46 50.75
CA ASP A 540 -25.58 16.06 49.37
C ASP A 540 -24.99 17.14 48.44
N ARG A 541 -23.93 16.79 47.71
CA ARG A 541 -23.34 17.65 46.67
C ARG A 541 -23.84 17.20 45.31
N PHE A 542 -24.45 18.11 44.58
CA PHE A 542 -25.02 17.84 43.27
C PHE A 542 -24.08 18.36 42.18
N LEU A 543 -23.61 17.46 41.31
CA LEU A 543 -23.10 17.82 40.00
C LEU A 543 -24.24 17.61 39.01
N THR A 544 -24.46 18.55 38.10
CA THR A 544 -25.46 18.41 37.04
C THR A 544 -24.83 17.72 35.84
N SER A 545 -25.49 16.69 35.31
CA SER A 545 -25.03 16.00 34.10
C SER A 545 -25.51 16.69 32.83
N TRP A 546 -24.82 16.41 31.73
CA TRP A 546 -25.26 16.72 30.38
C TRP A 546 -26.50 15.88 30.00
N LYS A 547 -27.48 16.47 29.30
CA LYS A 547 -28.76 15.81 28.94
C LYS A 547 -28.68 15.01 27.63
N SER A 548 -27.98 15.51 26.61
CA SER A 548 -27.45 14.75 25.45
C SER A 548 -26.63 15.69 24.56
N GLN A 549 -26.12 15.18 23.44
CA GLN A 549 -25.32 15.92 22.46
C GLN A 549 -26.12 16.97 21.66
N ASP A 550 -27.46 16.87 21.61
CA ASP A 550 -28.31 17.71 20.77
C ASP A 550 -29.25 18.68 21.54
N ASP A 551 -29.22 18.65 22.88
CA ASP A 551 -29.96 19.61 23.73
C ASP A 551 -29.03 20.11 24.87
N PRO A 552 -28.61 21.39 24.86
CA PRO A 552 -27.71 21.95 25.86
C PRO A 552 -28.41 22.36 27.16
N GLY A 553 -29.69 22.01 27.37
CA GLY A 553 -30.39 22.20 28.63
C GLY A 553 -29.80 21.41 29.81
N ILE A 554 -30.08 21.88 31.04
CA ILE A 554 -29.72 21.18 32.28
C ILE A 554 -30.40 19.79 32.30
N GLY A 555 -29.61 18.73 32.48
CA GLY A 555 -30.12 17.37 32.64
C GLY A 555 -30.79 17.12 34.00
N ASP A 556 -31.83 16.28 34.02
CA ASP A 556 -32.56 15.87 35.25
C ASP A 556 -31.81 14.81 36.06
N CYS A 557 -30.53 14.62 35.75
CA CYS A 557 -29.69 13.57 36.31
C CYS A 557 -28.82 14.17 37.41
N LEU A 558 -29.04 13.66 38.62
CA LEU A 558 -28.36 14.09 39.84
C LEU A 558 -27.32 13.05 40.23
N TYR A 559 -26.08 13.49 40.42
CA TYR A 559 -25.04 12.70 41.05
C TYR A 559 -25.13 12.84 42.58
N LYS A 560 -25.22 11.72 43.28
CA LYS A 560 -25.21 11.67 44.76
C LYS A 560 -24.08 10.76 45.23
N MET A 561 -23.24 11.27 46.13
CA MET A 561 -22.31 10.45 46.91
C MET A 561 -23.01 10.01 48.19
N ASN A 562 -23.19 8.70 48.39
CA ASN A 562 -23.76 8.19 49.63
C ASN A 562 -22.67 8.07 50.71
N PRO A 563 -22.76 8.83 51.84
CA PRO A 563 -21.70 8.86 52.84
C PRO A 563 -21.76 7.73 53.88
N SER A 564 -22.81 6.90 53.92
CA SER A 564 -23.05 5.90 55.00
C SER A 564 -22.80 4.43 54.61
N GLY A 565 -22.02 4.18 53.54
CA GLY A 565 -21.56 2.84 53.15
C GLY A 565 -20.37 2.89 52.18
N SER A 566 -19.97 1.76 51.57
CA SER A 566 -18.95 1.74 50.51
C SER A 566 -19.24 2.82 49.47
N PRO A 567 -18.28 3.70 49.11
CA PRO A 567 -18.54 4.80 48.20
C PRO A 567 -19.00 4.26 46.84
N GLN A 568 -20.20 4.66 46.43
CA GLN A 568 -20.81 4.28 45.17
C GLN A 568 -21.15 5.54 44.39
N PHE A 569 -20.95 5.48 43.07
CA PHE A 569 -21.45 6.49 42.16
C PHE A 569 -22.78 6.01 41.61
N ILE A 570 -23.83 6.80 41.82
CA ILE A 570 -25.18 6.43 41.40
C ILE A 570 -25.75 7.56 40.57
N LEU A 571 -26.18 7.22 39.35
CA LEU A 571 -26.88 8.08 38.42
C LEU A 571 -28.38 7.83 38.58
N TYR A 572 -29.14 8.88 38.87
CA TYR A 572 -30.60 8.85 38.94
C TYR A 572 -31.22 9.61 37.77
N LYS A 573 -32.40 9.18 37.35
CA LYS A 573 -33.30 9.93 36.47
C LYS A 573 -34.65 10.02 37.18
N GLY A 574 -34.95 11.17 37.80
CA GLY A 574 -36.05 11.31 38.75
C GLY A 574 -35.78 10.53 40.06
N LEU A 575 -36.77 9.79 40.57
CA LEU A 575 -36.62 8.90 41.74
C LEU A 575 -36.05 7.51 41.36
N THR A 576 -35.82 7.27 40.07
CA THR A 576 -35.44 5.96 39.53
C THR A 576 -33.93 5.90 39.28
N MET A 577 -33.26 4.88 39.82
CA MET A 577 -31.83 4.66 39.63
C MET A 577 -31.55 4.12 38.21
N TYR A 578 -30.72 4.82 37.45
CA TYR A 578 -30.44 4.53 36.04
C TYR A 578 -29.13 3.77 35.85
N TRP A 579 -28.11 4.12 36.63
CA TRP A 579 -26.80 3.47 36.56
C TRP A 579 -26.11 3.52 37.92
N ARG A 580 -25.40 2.46 38.27
CA ARG A 580 -24.67 2.34 39.54
C ARG A 580 -23.28 1.78 39.25
N LEU A 581 -22.26 2.47 39.72
CA LEU A 581 -20.94 1.87 39.91
C LEU A 581 -20.93 1.19 41.30
N GLY A 582 -21.08 -0.14 41.30
CA GLY A 582 -21.21 -1.01 42.50
C GLY A 582 -19.89 -1.24 43.25
N PRO A 583 -19.97 -1.85 44.47
CA PRO A 583 -19.08 -1.53 45.58
C PRO A 583 -17.67 -2.06 45.37
N TRP A 584 -16.69 -1.22 45.63
CA TRP A 584 -15.29 -1.61 45.75
C TRP A 584 -15.15 -2.67 46.86
N PRO A 585 -14.77 -3.92 46.55
CA PRO A 585 -14.20 -4.79 47.57
C PRO A 585 -12.87 -4.16 47.96
N TRP A 586 -12.62 -3.95 49.24
CA TRP A 586 -11.29 -3.59 49.73
C TRP A 586 -10.35 -4.79 49.48
N LEU A 587 -9.87 -4.93 48.24
CA LEU A 587 -8.70 -5.73 47.95
C LEU A 587 -7.49 -4.81 48.08
N SER A 588 -6.81 -5.04 49.20
CA SER A 588 -5.56 -4.46 49.60
C SER A 588 -4.50 -4.58 48.50
N THR A 589 -4.24 -3.51 47.76
CA THR A 589 -2.90 -3.24 47.21
C THR A 589 -2.75 -1.73 47.00
N ASN A 590 -1.66 -1.19 47.55
CA ASN A 590 -1.18 0.18 47.61
C ASN A 590 -1.15 1.00 46.28
N HIS A 591 -2.29 1.19 45.62
CA HIS A 591 -2.40 2.19 44.56
C HIS A 591 -3.52 3.16 44.89
N SER A 592 -3.13 4.38 45.27
CA SER A 592 -3.99 5.55 45.32
C SER A 592 -4.50 5.88 43.92
N HIS A 593 -5.80 5.78 43.70
CA HIS A 593 -6.44 6.33 42.50
C HIS A 593 -6.56 7.84 42.67
N GLU A 594 -5.63 8.58 42.09
CA GLU A 594 -5.69 10.04 42.03
C GLU A 594 -6.56 10.48 40.84
N ILE A 595 -7.50 11.37 41.10
CA ILE A 595 -8.18 12.16 40.07
C ILE A 595 -7.33 13.41 39.89
N LEU A 596 -6.58 13.48 38.79
CA LEU A 596 -5.77 14.64 38.44
C LEU A 596 -6.71 15.74 37.88
N ILE A 597 -6.74 16.89 38.54
CA ILE A 597 -7.32 18.14 38.03
C ILE A 597 -6.11 19.00 37.68
N LEU A 598 -5.86 19.24 36.39
CA LEU A 598 -4.90 20.24 35.93
C LEU A 598 -5.66 21.48 35.47
#